data_AF-A0A951JBN1-F1
#
_entry.id   AF-A0A951JBN1-F1
#
_cell.length_a   1.000
_cell.length_b   1.000
_cell.length_c   1.000
_cell.angle_alpha   90.00
_cell.angle_beta   90.00
_cell.angle_gamma   90.00
#
_symmetry.space_group_name_H-M   'P 1'
#
loop_
_entity.id
_entity.type
_entity.pdbx_description
1 polymer ?
#
loop_
_entity_poly.entity_id
_entity_poly.type
_entity_poly.pdbx_seq_one_letter_code
_entity_poly.pdbx_strand_id
1 'polypeptide(L)'
;MADPKTYHFKLPPYLGAPLAEPPHAWYPGVQAVQAATTSDRNAHGDGEVRAFVIHATDGVSSSGAMSVMFGGQGSWHWLIPDENEPEHKQKIWACAPEKRAAWHVRNSKSHPDVNGGKRYVNYWSLGVEIVNTMDADPFSDWQVQMTADLVRYAWSKYPNLVDVVSHAKLDPQRRSDPGRDFPWEKFQNLVLAPLPQPPLVPVAAAGLLRIVGPDGEEIDCDPHFDDGVTVAHARPLVEALGFTVHYEDGPPKTMRIARGGG
;
A
#
# COMPACT_ATOMS: atom_id res chain seq x y z
N MET A 1 6.20 -23.23 16.78
CA MET A 1 5.87 -21.90 16.21
C MET A 1 7.16 -21.18 15.90
N ALA A 2 7.18 -20.38 14.83
CA ALA A 2 8.37 -19.64 14.45
C ALA A 2 8.59 -18.42 15.38
N ASP A 3 9.85 -18.00 15.53
CA ASP A 3 10.21 -16.87 16.40
C ASP A 3 9.76 -15.56 15.72
N PRO A 4 8.92 -14.71 16.36
CA PRO A 4 8.49 -13.45 15.76
C PRO A 4 9.64 -12.52 15.39
N LYS A 5 10.83 -12.68 15.97
CA LYS A 5 12.04 -11.91 15.62
C LYS A 5 12.62 -12.29 14.26
N THR A 6 12.20 -13.40 13.67
CA THR A 6 12.63 -13.84 12.34
C THR A 6 11.61 -13.53 11.25
N TYR A 7 10.44 -12.99 11.60
CA TYR A 7 9.35 -12.71 10.66
C TYR A 7 9.71 -11.57 9.71
N HIS A 8 10.11 -11.96 8.50
CA HIS A 8 10.43 -11.06 7.40
C HIS A 8 10.41 -11.83 6.09
N PHE A 9 9.79 -11.24 5.07
CA PHE A 9 9.98 -11.66 3.69
C PHE A 9 10.04 -10.44 2.78
N LYS A 10 10.55 -10.65 1.57
CA LYS A 10 10.62 -9.62 0.53
C LYS A 10 9.55 -9.85 -0.51
N LEU A 11 8.83 -8.79 -0.86
CA LEU A 11 7.90 -8.77 -1.96
C LEU A 11 8.69 -8.74 -3.28
N PRO A 12 8.27 -9.49 -4.31
CA PRO A 12 8.77 -9.29 -5.66
C PRO A 12 8.25 -7.95 -6.23
N PRO A 13 8.68 -7.53 -7.44
CA PRO A 13 8.02 -6.44 -8.14
C PRO A 13 6.53 -6.73 -8.34
N TYR A 14 5.68 -5.74 -8.11
CA TYR A 14 4.25 -5.85 -8.38
C TYR A 14 3.99 -5.64 -9.87
N LEU A 15 3.27 -6.57 -10.52
CA LEU A 15 2.98 -6.52 -11.97
C LEU A 15 1.47 -6.46 -12.27
N GLY A 16 0.63 -6.34 -11.23
CA GLY A 16 -0.83 -6.29 -11.38
C GLY A 16 -1.40 -4.88 -11.56
N ALA A 17 -2.72 -4.80 -11.74
CA ALA A 17 -3.45 -3.54 -11.59
C ALA A 17 -3.49 -3.10 -10.11
N PRO A 18 -3.65 -1.80 -9.81
CA PRO A 18 -3.88 -1.32 -8.45
C PRO A 18 -5.03 -2.07 -7.78
N LEU A 19 -4.83 -2.50 -6.53
CA LEU A 19 -5.86 -3.16 -5.75
C LEU A 19 -6.66 -2.12 -4.96
N ALA A 20 -7.91 -2.45 -4.66
CA ALA A 20 -8.71 -1.67 -3.72
C ALA A 20 -8.19 -1.87 -2.30
N GLU A 21 -8.24 -0.80 -1.51
CA GLU A 21 -8.06 -0.91 -0.06
C GLU A 21 -9.18 -1.78 0.54
N PRO A 22 -8.91 -2.61 1.56
CA PRO A 22 -9.95 -3.39 2.24
C PRO A 22 -11.09 -2.51 2.76
N PRO A 23 -12.31 -3.06 2.95
CA PRO A 23 -13.43 -2.33 3.54
C PRO A 23 -12.99 -1.65 4.85
N HIS A 24 -13.10 -0.32 4.91
CA HIS A 24 -12.58 0.44 6.03
C HIS A 24 -13.47 1.64 6.37
N ALA A 25 -13.28 2.17 7.58
CA ALA A 25 -13.75 3.48 7.97
C ALA A 25 -12.67 4.17 8.81
N TRP A 26 -12.66 5.51 8.83
CA TRP A 26 -11.84 6.22 9.81
C TRP A 26 -12.32 5.90 11.23
N TYR A 27 -11.38 5.63 12.13
CA TYR A 27 -11.74 5.45 13.53
C TYR A 27 -12.39 6.73 14.07
N PRO A 28 -13.52 6.66 14.79
CA PRO A 28 -14.24 7.86 15.24
C PRO A 28 -13.35 8.85 16.00
N GLY A 29 -13.29 10.10 15.52
CA GLY A 29 -12.52 11.17 16.14
C GLY A 29 -11.01 11.16 15.87
N VAL A 30 -10.48 10.18 15.13
CA VAL A 30 -9.02 10.04 14.94
C VAL A 30 -8.40 11.22 14.21
N GLN A 31 -9.14 11.89 13.31
CA GLN A 31 -8.64 13.05 12.57
C GLN A 31 -8.17 14.19 13.49
N ALA A 32 -8.76 14.32 14.69
CA ALA A 32 -8.40 15.35 15.65
C ALA A 32 -6.98 15.18 16.23
N VAL A 33 -6.42 13.97 16.21
CA VAL A 33 -5.10 13.67 16.78
C VAL A 33 -4.02 13.38 15.73
N GLN A 34 -4.39 13.18 14.46
CA GLN A 34 -3.44 12.81 13.40
C GLN A 34 -2.26 13.80 13.30
N ALA A 35 -2.51 15.11 13.35
CA ALA A 35 -1.45 16.12 13.28
C ALA A 35 -0.46 16.05 14.44
N ALA A 36 -0.92 15.64 15.64
CA ALA A 36 -0.10 15.53 16.86
C ALA A 36 0.54 14.16 17.05
N THR A 37 0.21 13.17 16.21
CA THR A 37 0.63 11.77 16.36
C THR A 37 1.26 11.20 15.10
N THR A 38 1.52 12.04 14.11
CA THR A 38 2.18 11.63 12.87
C THR A 38 3.12 12.75 12.41
N SER A 39 4.20 12.38 11.75
CA SER A 39 5.17 13.33 11.19
C SER A 39 4.95 13.53 9.68
N ASP A 40 5.51 14.62 9.15
CA ASP A 40 5.77 14.70 7.70
C ASP A 40 6.71 13.55 7.32
N ARG A 41 6.29 12.75 6.33
CA ARG A 41 7.04 11.58 5.87
C ARG A 41 8.42 11.97 5.31
N ASN A 42 8.58 13.18 4.81
CA ASN A 42 9.83 13.69 4.25
C ASN A 42 10.83 14.18 5.32
N ALA A 43 10.42 14.33 6.59
CA ALA A 43 11.29 14.93 7.61
C ALA A 43 12.58 14.10 7.87
N HIS A 44 12.54 12.79 7.62
CA HIS A 44 13.68 11.88 7.76
C HIS A 44 13.78 10.86 6.62
N GLY A 45 13.23 11.18 5.45
CA GLY A 45 13.19 10.28 4.29
C GLY A 45 12.91 11.04 3.00
N ASP A 46 12.75 10.29 1.91
CA ASP A 46 12.44 10.80 0.56
C ASP A 46 10.96 10.65 0.20
N GLY A 47 10.11 10.40 1.20
CA GLY A 47 8.66 10.21 1.00
C GLY A 47 8.26 8.81 0.55
N GLU A 48 9.21 7.95 0.17
CA GLU A 48 8.95 6.62 -0.38
C GLU A 48 8.66 5.59 0.71
N VAL A 49 7.62 4.77 0.47
CA VAL A 49 7.28 3.62 1.30
C VAL A 49 8.07 2.41 0.83
N ARG A 50 8.82 1.80 1.74
CA ARG A 50 9.74 0.67 1.50
C ARG A 50 9.46 -0.56 2.34
N ALA A 51 8.73 -0.39 3.44
CA ALA A 51 8.35 -1.50 4.30
C ALA A 51 6.92 -1.43 4.82
N PHE A 52 6.38 -2.59 5.16
CA PHE A 52 5.12 -2.76 5.85
C PHE A 52 5.39 -3.51 7.16
N VAL A 53 5.08 -2.87 8.29
CA VAL A 53 5.38 -3.41 9.62
C VAL A 53 4.10 -3.99 10.24
N ILE A 54 4.17 -5.24 10.67
CA ILE A 54 3.08 -5.97 11.33
C ILE A 54 3.28 -5.90 12.85
N HIS A 55 2.24 -5.44 13.55
CA HIS A 55 2.17 -5.32 14.99
C HIS A 55 0.97 -6.11 15.52
N ALA A 56 0.97 -6.35 16.82
CA ALA A 56 -0.20 -6.73 17.59
C ALA A 56 -0.30 -5.81 18.80
N THR A 57 -1.52 -5.49 19.21
CA THR A 57 -1.76 -4.42 20.18
C THR A 57 -1.33 -4.77 21.60
N ASP A 58 -1.12 -6.05 21.91
CA ASP A 58 -0.95 -6.56 23.28
C ASP A 58 -2.13 -6.13 24.16
N GLY A 59 -3.35 -6.29 23.62
CA GLY A 59 -4.57 -5.77 24.21
C GLY A 59 -5.84 -6.36 23.61
N VAL A 60 -6.97 -6.10 24.27
CA VAL A 60 -8.24 -6.81 24.05
C VAL A 60 -9.27 -6.06 23.19
N SER A 61 -9.00 -4.83 22.76
CA SER A 61 -9.97 -4.05 21.97
C SER A 61 -9.35 -2.96 21.11
N SER A 62 -10.05 -2.58 20.05
CA SER A 62 -9.69 -1.45 19.20
C SER A 62 -9.70 -0.14 19.98
N SER A 63 -10.65 0.04 20.89
CA SER A 63 -10.72 1.22 21.76
C SER A 63 -9.53 1.32 22.72
N GLY A 64 -9.08 0.19 23.26
CA GLY A 64 -7.88 0.10 24.09
C GLY A 64 -6.64 0.52 23.32
N ALA A 65 -6.44 -0.03 22.11
CA ALA A 65 -5.37 0.39 21.22
C ALA A 65 -5.47 1.91 20.94
N MET A 66 -6.62 2.39 20.45
CA MET A 66 -6.79 3.79 20.09
C MET A 66 -6.59 4.78 21.24
N SER A 67 -6.73 4.36 22.50
CA SER A 67 -6.38 5.20 23.66
C SER A 67 -4.90 5.63 23.67
N VAL A 68 -3.99 4.80 23.15
CA VAL A 68 -2.56 5.10 22.99
C VAL A 68 -2.35 6.23 21.97
N MET A 69 -3.08 6.16 20.86
CA MET A 69 -3.04 7.18 19.82
C MET A 69 -3.68 8.49 20.30
N PHE A 70 -4.84 8.43 20.97
CA PHE A 70 -5.45 9.63 21.55
C PHE A 70 -4.61 10.24 22.68
N GLY A 71 -3.82 9.43 23.38
CA GLY A 71 -2.84 9.88 24.38
C GLY A 71 -1.52 10.41 23.80
N GLY A 72 -1.33 10.39 22.47
CA GLY A 72 -0.14 10.91 21.82
C GLY A 72 1.12 10.05 21.99
N GLN A 73 0.97 8.77 22.34
CA GLN A 73 2.10 7.90 22.71
C GLN A 73 2.61 7.05 21.53
N GLY A 74 1.81 6.93 20.47
CA GLY A 74 2.12 6.18 19.26
C GLY A 74 0.99 6.30 18.25
N SER A 75 1.18 5.78 17.04
CA SER A 75 0.12 5.70 16.04
C SER A 75 0.47 4.68 14.96
N TRP A 76 -0.53 4.29 14.18
CA TRP A 76 -0.46 3.33 13.09
C TRP A 76 -1.37 3.80 11.94
N HIS A 77 -1.19 3.20 10.76
CA HIS A 77 -1.99 3.56 9.60
C HIS A 77 -3.34 2.85 9.64
N TRP A 78 -3.35 1.58 10.04
CA TRP A 78 -4.56 0.76 10.15
C TRP A 78 -4.61 -0.02 11.45
N LEU A 79 -5.83 -0.32 11.89
CA LEU A 79 -6.13 -1.18 13.03
C LEU A 79 -7.16 -2.23 12.63
N ILE A 80 -6.85 -3.50 12.87
CA ILE A 80 -7.72 -4.63 12.59
C ILE A 80 -8.42 -5.03 13.89
N PRO A 81 -9.77 -4.95 13.97
CA PRO A 81 -10.53 -5.29 15.17
C PRO A 81 -10.36 -6.73 15.64
N ASP A 82 -10.59 -6.95 16.93
CA ASP A 82 -10.66 -8.26 17.57
C ASP A 82 -11.86 -9.07 17.03
N GLU A 83 -11.82 -10.40 17.07
CA GLU A 83 -12.95 -11.24 16.66
C GLU A 83 -14.25 -11.03 17.45
N ASN A 84 -14.17 -10.45 18.65
CA ASN A 84 -15.32 -10.17 19.49
C ASN A 84 -15.88 -8.76 19.29
N GLU A 85 -15.25 -7.92 18.45
CA GLU A 85 -15.73 -6.57 18.15
C GLU A 85 -16.77 -6.58 17.01
N PRO A 86 -17.81 -5.72 17.05
CA PRO A 86 -18.87 -5.70 16.05
C PRO A 86 -18.37 -5.38 14.63
N GLU A 87 -17.24 -4.69 14.51
CA GLU A 87 -16.60 -4.39 13.23
C GLU A 87 -15.90 -5.58 12.58
N HIS A 88 -15.64 -6.64 13.34
CA HIS A 88 -15.02 -7.86 12.82
C HIS A 88 -15.84 -8.43 11.65
N LYS A 89 -15.14 -8.87 10.60
CA LYS A 89 -15.75 -9.32 9.33
C LYS A 89 -16.51 -8.26 8.53
N GLN A 90 -16.55 -7.01 9.00
CA GLN A 90 -17.20 -5.91 8.27
C GLN A 90 -16.20 -4.92 7.72
N LYS A 91 -15.25 -4.47 8.56
CA LYS A 91 -14.31 -3.42 8.19
C LYS A 91 -13.07 -3.39 9.09
N ILE A 92 -12.00 -2.79 8.57
CA ILE A 92 -10.86 -2.34 9.36
C ILE A 92 -10.99 -0.84 9.70
N TRP A 93 -10.17 -0.38 10.64
CA TRP A 93 -10.08 1.04 10.97
C TRP A 93 -8.89 1.69 10.26
N ALA A 94 -9.13 2.81 9.60
CA ALA A 94 -8.09 3.74 9.18
C ALA A 94 -7.79 4.72 10.33
N CYS A 95 -6.51 4.94 10.62
CA CYS A 95 -6.06 5.69 11.79
C CYS A 95 -5.17 6.89 11.39
N ALA A 96 -4.17 6.66 10.56
CA ALA A 96 -3.29 7.72 10.03
C ALA A 96 -3.27 7.70 8.49
N PRO A 97 -3.25 8.88 7.81
CA PRO A 97 -3.10 8.91 6.37
C PRO A 97 -1.73 8.38 5.94
N GLU A 98 -1.68 7.53 4.91
CA GLU A 98 -0.45 6.91 4.38
C GLU A 98 0.64 7.94 3.98
N LYS A 99 0.22 9.13 3.54
CA LYS A 99 1.11 10.26 3.20
C LYS A 99 1.90 10.79 4.41
N ARG A 100 1.48 10.48 5.64
CA ARG A 100 2.14 10.86 6.89
C ARG A 100 2.88 9.67 7.47
N ALA A 101 3.89 9.93 8.29
CA ALA A 101 4.62 8.88 9.02
C ALA A 101 3.97 8.66 10.40
N ALA A 102 3.25 7.55 10.55
CA ALA A 102 2.73 7.12 11.85
C ALA A 102 3.86 6.65 12.78
N TRP A 103 3.69 6.80 14.10
CA TRP A 103 4.72 6.58 15.12
C TRP A 103 4.62 5.18 15.72
N HIS A 104 4.93 4.15 14.93
CA HIS A 104 4.78 2.75 15.33
C HIS A 104 6.10 2.02 15.66
N VAL A 105 7.26 2.58 15.29
CA VAL A 105 8.59 2.07 15.62
C VAL A 105 9.46 3.20 16.18
N ARG A 106 10.31 2.91 17.18
CA ARG A 106 11.23 3.93 17.72
C ARG A 106 12.26 4.34 16.66
N ASN A 107 12.53 5.65 16.54
CA ASN A 107 13.45 6.20 15.53
C ASN A 107 14.84 5.55 15.49
N SER A 108 15.35 5.11 16.65
CA SER A 108 16.68 4.49 16.77
C SER A 108 16.75 3.04 16.31
N LYS A 109 15.60 2.39 16.07
CA LYS A 109 15.51 0.96 15.78
C LYS A 109 15.57 0.69 14.28
N SER A 110 16.23 -0.41 13.94
CA SER A 110 16.39 -0.92 12.59
C SER A 110 16.95 -2.35 12.66
N HIS A 111 16.92 -3.06 11.53
CA HIS A 111 17.55 -4.37 11.37
C HIS A 111 18.35 -4.39 10.07
N PRO A 112 19.60 -4.92 10.02
CA PRO A 112 20.44 -4.89 8.82
C PRO A 112 19.78 -5.48 7.57
N ASP A 113 19.01 -6.57 7.72
CA ASP A 113 18.28 -7.21 6.60
C ASP A 113 17.14 -6.37 6.01
N VAL A 114 16.65 -5.37 6.74
CA VAL A 114 15.45 -4.58 6.39
C VAL A 114 15.90 -3.21 5.90
N ASN A 115 15.60 -2.90 4.64
CA ASN A 115 15.97 -1.63 4.00
C ASN A 115 17.44 -1.22 4.24
N GLY A 116 18.36 -2.19 4.21
CA GLY A 116 19.79 -1.98 4.42
C GLY A 116 20.16 -1.41 5.80
N GLY A 117 19.37 -1.67 6.84
CA GLY A 117 19.64 -1.23 8.20
C GLY A 117 19.33 0.25 8.48
N LYS A 118 18.65 0.95 7.56
CA LYS A 118 18.25 2.35 7.75
C LYS A 118 17.41 2.51 9.02
N ARG A 119 17.68 3.58 9.78
CA ARG A 119 16.91 3.98 10.97
C ARG A 119 15.66 4.78 10.55
N TYR A 120 14.92 5.31 11.52
CA TYR A 120 13.72 6.13 11.26
C TYR A 120 12.65 5.37 10.48
N VAL A 121 12.38 4.11 10.88
CA VAL A 121 11.49 3.17 10.18
C VAL A 121 10.17 3.81 9.76
N ASN A 122 9.50 4.50 10.70
CA ASN A 122 8.23 5.20 10.48
C ASN A 122 8.15 6.03 9.18
N TYR A 123 9.26 6.65 8.77
CA TYR A 123 9.30 7.58 7.64
C TYR A 123 9.32 6.88 6.29
N TRP A 124 9.74 5.62 6.24
CA TRP A 124 9.73 4.80 5.03
C TRP A 124 8.89 3.54 5.18
N SER A 125 8.05 3.45 6.22
CA SER A 125 7.16 2.32 6.42
C SER A 125 5.70 2.72 6.57
N LEU A 126 4.85 1.73 6.31
CA LEU A 126 3.48 1.66 6.78
C LEU A 126 3.40 0.67 7.95
N GLY A 127 2.32 0.74 8.73
CA GLY A 127 2.17 -0.05 9.95
C GLY A 127 0.71 -0.35 10.22
N VAL A 128 0.43 -1.62 10.51
CA VAL A 128 -0.88 -2.12 10.94
C VAL A 128 -0.80 -2.67 12.35
N GLU A 129 -1.74 -2.29 13.18
CA GLU A 129 -2.00 -2.93 14.48
C GLU A 129 -3.11 -3.96 14.31
N ILE A 130 -2.97 -5.11 14.96
CA ILE A 130 -4.01 -6.14 15.00
C ILE A 130 -4.38 -6.33 16.46
N VAL A 131 -5.67 -6.18 16.78
CA VAL A 131 -6.12 -6.36 18.16
C VAL A 131 -5.97 -7.83 18.53
N ASN A 132 -5.07 -8.09 19.47
CA ASN A 132 -4.74 -9.42 19.96
C ASN A 132 -3.92 -9.28 21.25
N THR A 133 -4.14 -10.18 22.21
CA THR A 133 -3.46 -10.16 23.52
C THR A 133 -2.05 -10.76 23.48
N MET A 134 -1.69 -11.47 22.40
CA MET A 134 -0.46 -12.24 22.24
C MET A 134 -0.20 -13.31 23.31
N ASP A 135 -1.17 -13.59 24.20
CA ASP A 135 -1.06 -14.59 25.26
C ASP A 135 -1.96 -15.79 24.96
N ALA A 136 -1.43 -16.74 24.18
CA ALA A 136 -2.15 -17.92 23.72
C ALA A 136 -3.46 -17.57 22.97
N ASP A 137 -3.39 -16.48 22.21
CA ASP A 137 -4.50 -15.85 21.53
C ASP A 137 -4.30 -15.93 20.00
N PRO A 138 -4.91 -16.91 19.32
CA PRO A 138 -4.71 -17.12 17.90
C PRO A 138 -5.41 -16.03 17.08
N PHE A 139 -4.72 -15.50 16.09
CA PHE A 139 -5.31 -14.54 15.16
C PHE A 139 -6.40 -15.21 14.32
N SER A 140 -7.55 -14.55 14.23
CA SER A 140 -8.66 -14.98 13.38
C SER A 140 -8.25 -14.99 11.90
N ASP A 141 -8.78 -15.95 11.14
CA ASP A 141 -8.56 -16.05 9.69
C ASP A 141 -8.90 -14.76 8.95
N TRP A 142 -9.91 -14.03 9.42
CA TRP A 142 -10.28 -12.74 8.85
C TRP A 142 -9.23 -11.67 9.15
N GLN A 143 -8.67 -11.62 10.37
CA GLN A 143 -7.62 -10.66 10.69
C GLN A 143 -6.37 -10.89 9.83
N VAL A 144 -5.98 -12.16 9.66
CA VAL A 144 -4.83 -12.55 8.82
C VAL A 144 -5.09 -12.18 7.35
N GLN A 145 -6.30 -12.43 6.85
CA GLN A 145 -6.69 -12.06 5.49
C GLN A 145 -6.66 -10.55 5.27
N MET A 146 -7.26 -9.75 6.18
CA MET A 146 -7.25 -8.28 6.07
C MET A 146 -5.83 -7.72 6.16
N THR A 147 -4.97 -8.31 6.99
CA THR A 147 -3.54 -7.96 7.04
C THR A 147 -2.88 -8.22 5.69
N ALA A 148 -3.13 -9.38 5.07
CA ALA A 148 -2.58 -9.72 3.77
C ALA A 148 -3.09 -8.78 2.66
N ASP A 149 -4.38 -8.47 2.68
CA ASP A 149 -5.00 -7.58 1.70
C ASP A 149 -4.49 -6.14 1.83
N LEU A 150 -4.23 -5.65 3.06
CA LEU A 150 -3.56 -4.37 3.28
C LEU A 150 -2.14 -4.32 2.70
N VAL A 151 -1.36 -5.39 2.91
CA VAL A 151 -0.01 -5.48 2.31
C VAL A 151 -0.10 -5.50 0.80
N ARG A 152 -1.03 -6.26 0.21
CA ARG A 152 -1.23 -6.33 -1.24
C ARG A 152 -1.69 -4.99 -1.81
N TYR A 153 -2.63 -4.31 -1.15
CA TYR A 153 -3.04 -2.95 -1.49
C TYR A 153 -1.85 -1.99 -1.52
N ALA A 154 -1.07 -1.94 -0.44
CA ALA A 154 0.12 -1.10 -0.37
C ALA A 154 1.17 -1.48 -1.41
N TRP A 155 1.39 -2.78 -1.65
CA TRP A 155 2.33 -3.29 -2.64
C TRP A 155 1.94 -2.89 -4.07
N SER A 156 0.64 -2.88 -4.37
CA SER A 156 0.11 -2.43 -5.67
C SER A 156 0.24 -0.91 -5.91
N LYS A 157 0.41 -0.14 -4.83
CA LYS A 157 0.43 1.33 -4.84
C LYS A 157 1.83 1.92 -4.72
N TYR A 158 2.72 1.26 -3.97
CA TYR A 158 4.06 1.74 -3.65
C TYR A 158 5.12 0.83 -4.29
N PRO A 159 5.70 1.20 -5.44
CA PRO A 159 6.61 0.31 -6.19
C PRO A 159 7.91 0.01 -5.45
N ASN A 160 8.29 0.85 -4.48
CA ASN A 160 9.49 0.67 -3.66
C ASN A 160 9.22 -0.15 -2.38
N LEU A 161 7.98 -0.58 -2.12
CA LEU A 161 7.64 -1.44 -0.99
C LEU A 161 8.16 -2.85 -1.21
N VAL A 162 9.21 -3.22 -0.48
CA VAL A 162 9.88 -4.52 -0.61
C VAL A 162 9.79 -5.32 0.68
N ASP A 163 9.96 -4.69 1.84
CA ASP A 163 10.09 -5.44 3.10
C ASP A 163 8.74 -5.58 3.83
N VAL A 164 8.31 -6.81 4.10
CA VAL A 164 7.18 -7.08 5.01
C VAL A 164 7.73 -7.73 6.26
N VAL A 165 7.56 -7.09 7.42
CA VAL A 165 8.37 -7.38 8.61
C VAL A 165 7.58 -7.24 9.91
N SER A 166 7.91 -8.04 10.93
CA SER A 166 7.39 -7.85 12.28
C SER A 166 8.09 -6.69 13.02
N HIS A 167 7.40 -6.09 13.98
CA HIS A 167 8.05 -5.16 14.91
C HIS A 167 9.15 -5.84 15.74
N ALA A 168 8.94 -7.09 16.16
CA ALA A 168 9.93 -7.87 16.88
C ALA A 168 11.26 -8.01 16.13
N LYS A 169 11.28 -8.16 14.79
CA LYS A 169 12.54 -8.18 14.04
C LYS A 169 13.27 -6.84 14.08
N LEU A 170 12.55 -5.73 14.07
CA LEU A 170 13.12 -4.37 14.09
C LEU A 170 13.63 -3.96 15.48
N ASP A 171 13.07 -4.51 16.56
CA ASP A 171 13.47 -4.23 17.95
C ASP A 171 13.48 -5.49 18.84
N PRO A 172 14.32 -6.49 18.54
CA PRO A 172 14.25 -7.85 19.10
C PRO A 172 14.57 -7.95 20.60
N GLN A 173 15.12 -6.89 21.18
CA GLN A 173 15.44 -6.80 22.60
C GLN A 173 14.26 -6.30 23.44
N ARG A 174 13.29 -5.60 22.82
CA ARG A 174 12.18 -4.95 23.53
C ARG A 174 10.82 -5.47 23.09
N ARG A 175 10.69 -5.91 21.84
CA ARG A 175 9.42 -6.26 21.22
C ARG A 175 9.35 -7.74 20.87
N SER A 176 8.14 -8.27 20.99
CA SER A 176 7.77 -9.64 20.62
C SER A 176 6.56 -9.67 19.67
N ASP A 177 5.94 -8.53 19.39
CA ASP A 177 4.79 -8.41 18.50
C ASP A 177 5.16 -8.65 17.02
N PRO A 178 4.29 -9.34 16.25
CA PRO A 178 2.90 -9.72 16.56
C PRO A 178 2.74 -11.03 17.38
N GLY A 179 3.82 -11.57 17.95
CA GLY A 179 3.78 -12.77 18.77
C GLY A 179 3.97 -14.06 17.99
N ARG A 180 4.18 -15.15 18.72
CA ARG A 180 4.42 -16.50 18.15
C ARG A 180 3.18 -17.09 17.47
N ASP A 181 2.00 -16.63 17.87
CA ASP A 181 0.71 -17.15 17.43
C ASP A 181 0.23 -16.48 16.12
N PHE A 182 0.91 -15.42 15.67
CA PHE A 182 0.66 -14.86 14.33
C PHE A 182 1.10 -15.87 13.25
N PRO A 183 0.18 -16.32 12.37
CA PRO A 183 0.44 -17.41 11.43
C PRO A 183 1.22 -16.92 10.20
N TRP A 184 2.50 -16.58 10.41
CA TRP A 184 3.35 -15.90 9.42
C TRP A 184 3.42 -16.60 8.06
N GLU A 185 3.51 -17.93 8.04
CA GLU A 185 3.54 -18.71 6.80
C GLU A 185 2.22 -18.60 6.01
N LYS A 186 1.07 -18.74 6.69
CA LYS A 186 -0.26 -18.54 6.09
C LYS A 186 -0.40 -17.13 5.55
N PHE A 187 -0.03 -16.14 6.36
CA PHE A 187 -0.04 -14.73 5.98
C PHE A 187 0.81 -14.47 4.72
N GLN A 188 2.05 -14.95 4.70
CA GLN A 188 2.94 -14.80 3.54
C GLN A 188 2.36 -15.46 2.28
N ASN A 189 1.77 -16.65 2.42
CA ASN A 189 1.12 -17.35 1.30
C ASN A 189 -0.08 -16.56 0.76
N LEU A 190 -0.87 -15.91 1.62
CA LEU A 190 -1.96 -15.03 1.19
C LEU A 190 -1.44 -13.77 0.48
N VAL A 191 -0.38 -13.14 1.01
CA VAL A 191 0.23 -11.96 0.39
C VAL A 191 0.77 -12.28 -1.00
N LEU A 192 1.42 -13.43 -1.17
CA LEU A 192 2.05 -13.85 -2.43
C LEU A 192 1.12 -14.67 -3.34
N ALA A 193 -0.12 -14.93 -2.93
CA ALA A 193 -1.07 -15.66 -3.75
C ALA A 193 -1.24 -14.99 -5.13
N PRO A 194 -1.36 -15.76 -6.23
CA PRO A 194 -1.62 -15.20 -7.54
C PRO A 194 -2.77 -14.20 -7.50
N LEU A 195 -2.60 -13.06 -8.14
CA LEU A 195 -3.69 -12.09 -8.29
C LEU A 195 -4.83 -12.76 -9.07
N PRO A 196 -6.10 -12.51 -8.72
CA PRO A 196 -7.21 -12.89 -9.58
C PRO A 196 -6.93 -12.28 -10.95
N GLN A 197 -6.73 -13.11 -11.97
CA GLN A 197 -6.65 -12.58 -13.32
C GLN A 197 -8.02 -11.99 -13.63
N PRO A 198 -8.10 -10.76 -14.18
CA PRO A 198 -9.36 -10.31 -14.73
C PRO A 198 -9.85 -11.40 -15.68
N PRO A 199 -11.16 -11.71 -15.69
CA PRO A 199 -11.68 -12.68 -16.64
C PRO A 199 -11.15 -12.32 -18.02
N LEU A 200 -10.65 -13.31 -18.77
CA LEU A 200 -10.31 -13.14 -20.17
C LEU A 200 -11.59 -12.67 -20.86
N VAL A 201 -11.75 -11.35 -20.97
CA VAL A 201 -12.75 -10.76 -21.83
C VAL A 201 -12.28 -11.19 -23.21
N PRO A 202 -13.04 -11.99 -23.97
CA PRO A 202 -12.72 -12.17 -25.37
C PRO A 202 -12.61 -10.76 -25.92
N VAL A 203 -11.41 -10.40 -26.39
CA VAL A 203 -11.21 -9.16 -27.12
C VAL A 203 -12.03 -9.36 -28.39
N ALA A 204 -13.32 -9.01 -28.33
CA ALA A 204 -14.03 -8.60 -29.52
C ALA A 204 -13.12 -7.55 -30.15
N ALA A 205 -12.64 -7.84 -31.37
CA ALA A 205 -11.68 -7.05 -32.13
C ALA A 205 -11.76 -5.60 -31.69
N ALA A 206 -10.72 -5.11 -31.01
CA ALA A 206 -10.72 -3.84 -30.32
C ALA A 206 -11.36 -2.79 -31.24
N GLY A 207 -12.56 -2.35 -30.88
CA GLY A 207 -13.17 -1.21 -31.56
C GLY A 207 -12.24 -0.02 -31.38
N LEU A 208 -12.20 0.86 -32.39
CA LEU A 208 -11.43 2.10 -32.40
C LEU A 208 -11.48 2.79 -31.04
N LEU A 209 -10.32 3.24 -30.54
CA LEU A 209 -10.29 4.12 -29.39
C LEU A 209 -10.88 5.46 -29.83
N ARG A 210 -12.07 5.78 -29.33
CA ARG A 210 -12.80 7.01 -29.67
C ARG A 210 -12.50 8.10 -28.65
N ILE A 211 -11.90 9.20 -29.09
CA ILE A 211 -11.60 10.36 -28.24
C ILE A 211 -12.55 11.50 -28.62
N VAL A 212 -13.26 12.03 -27.64
CA VAL A 212 -14.21 13.14 -27.84
C VAL A 212 -13.57 14.43 -27.31
N GLY A 213 -13.34 15.39 -28.19
CA GLY A 213 -12.81 16.71 -27.86
C GLY A 213 -13.83 17.59 -27.11
N PRO A 214 -13.38 18.70 -26.50
CA PRO A 214 -14.25 19.61 -25.73
C PRO A 214 -15.39 20.23 -26.56
N ASP A 215 -15.25 20.28 -27.89
CA ASP A 215 -16.26 20.79 -28.83
C ASP A 215 -17.12 19.67 -29.48
N GLY A 216 -16.95 18.42 -29.02
CA GLY A 216 -17.68 17.25 -29.54
C GLY A 216 -17.09 16.63 -30.81
N GLU A 217 -15.90 17.07 -31.24
CA GLU A 217 -15.14 16.41 -32.32
C GLU A 217 -14.72 15.01 -31.89
N GLU A 218 -14.83 14.05 -32.81
CA GLU A 218 -14.46 12.66 -32.57
C GLU A 218 -13.23 12.29 -33.38
N ILE A 219 -12.24 11.72 -32.68
CA ILE A 219 -10.98 11.32 -33.28
C ILE A 219 -10.80 9.81 -33.04
N ASP A 220 -10.78 9.06 -34.14
CA ASP A 220 -10.53 7.63 -34.12
C ASP A 220 -9.02 7.36 -34.03
N CYS A 221 -8.63 6.61 -33.01
CA CYS A 221 -7.27 6.10 -32.87
C CYS A 221 -7.28 4.59 -33.11
N ASP A 222 -6.34 4.10 -33.92
CA ASP A 222 -6.14 2.68 -34.18
C ASP A 222 -5.12 2.13 -33.16
N PRO A 223 -5.56 1.45 -32.09
CA PRO A 223 -4.64 0.79 -31.18
C PRO A 223 -4.07 -0.48 -31.80
N HIS A 224 -2.81 -0.77 -31.48
CA HIS A 224 -2.26 -2.12 -31.63
C HIS A 224 -1.93 -2.70 -30.26
N PHE A 225 -1.81 -4.02 -30.21
CA PHE A 225 -1.48 -4.74 -28.99
C PHE A 225 -0.01 -5.14 -29.02
N ASP A 226 0.75 -4.74 -28.00
CA ASP A 226 2.16 -5.08 -27.85
C ASP A 226 2.46 -5.45 -26.38
N ASP A 227 3.03 -6.63 -26.17
CA ASP A 227 3.41 -7.21 -24.87
C ASP A 227 2.38 -7.03 -23.73
N GLY A 228 1.10 -7.34 -24.00
CA GLY A 228 0.04 -7.26 -22.99
C GLY A 228 -0.52 -5.84 -22.76
N VAL A 229 -0.04 -4.85 -23.50
CA VAL A 229 -0.44 -3.44 -23.41
C VAL A 229 -1.12 -3.01 -24.71
N THR A 230 -2.25 -2.33 -24.60
CA THR A 230 -2.88 -1.63 -25.73
C THR A 230 -2.14 -0.32 -25.96
N VAL A 231 -1.44 -0.21 -27.08
CA VAL A 231 -0.67 0.97 -27.48
C VAL A 231 -1.45 1.72 -28.55
N ALA A 232 -1.74 2.99 -28.29
CA ALA A 232 -2.29 3.92 -29.28
C ALA A 232 -1.26 4.99 -29.61
N HIS A 233 -1.02 5.26 -30.89
CA HIS A 233 -0.16 6.36 -31.29
C HIS A 233 -0.84 7.69 -30.97
N ALA A 234 -0.25 8.49 -30.06
CA ALA A 234 -0.80 9.78 -29.66
C ALA A 234 -0.68 10.87 -30.75
N ARG A 235 0.12 10.64 -31.81
CA ARG A 235 0.38 11.64 -32.85
C ARG A 235 -0.86 12.00 -33.69
N PRO A 236 -1.60 11.03 -34.29
CA PRO A 236 -2.84 11.34 -35.01
C PRO A 236 -3.84 12.14 -34.18
N LEU A 237 -3.95 11.83 -32.88
CA LEU A 237 -4.78 12.57 -31.94
C LEU A 237 -4.35 14.04 -31.79
N VAL A 238 -3.07 14.26 -31.54
CA VAL A 238 -2.52 15.60 -31.33
C VAL A 238 -2.59 16.46 -32.61
N GLU A 239 -2.34 15.84 -33.76
CA GLU A 239 -2.43 16.52 -35.07
C GLU A 239 -3.88 16.85 -35.46
N ALA A 240 -4.84 15.96 -35.17
CA ALA A 240 -6.27 16.24 -35.40
C ALA A 240 -6.77 17.44 -34.56
N LEU A 241 -6.26 17.61 -33.34
CA LEU A 241 -6.55 18.77 -32.49
C LEU A 241 -5.85 20.08 -32.93
N GLY A 242 -5.22 20.10 -34.11
CA GLY A 242 -4.59 21.28 -34.70
C GLY A 242 -3.20 21.61 -34.16
N PHE A 243 -2.55 20.67 -33.46
CA PHE A 243 -1.18 20.84 -32.99
C PHE A 243 -0.18 20.16 -33.93
N THR A 244 1.00 20.75 -34.09
CA THR A 244 2.13 20.12 -34.80
C THR A 244 2.98 19.33 -33.82
N VAL A 245 3.29 18.09 -34.16
CA VAL A 245 4.17 17.22 -33.38
C VAL A 245 5.57 17.16 -34.00
N HIS A 246 6.59 17.41 -33.18
CA HIS A 246 7.99 17.15 -33.51
C HIS A 246 8.57 16.10 -32.57
N TYR A 247 9.27 15.11 -33.10
CA TYR A 247 10.07 14.18 -32.31
C TYR A 247 11.46 14.77 -32.09
N GLU A 248 11.93 14.80 -30.84
CA GLU A 248 13.19 15.45 -30.51
C GLU A 248 14.40 14.49 -30.57
N ASP A 249 14.24 13.19 -30.26
CA ASP A 249 15.38 12.26 -30.08
C ASP A 249 15.14 10.78 -30.46
N GLY A 250 15.18 10.42 -31.75
CA GLY A 250 15.07 9.01 -32.17
C GLY A 250 13.74 8.32 -31.77
N PRO A 251 13.63 6.98 -31.77
CA PRO A 251 12.35 6.28 -31.54
C PRO A 251 11.70 6.70 -30.20
N PRO A 252 10.36 6.77 -30.13
CA PRO A 252 9.63 7.91 -29.58
C PRO A 252 9.60 7.90 -28.05
N LYS A 253 10.58 8.56 -27.42
CA LYS A 253 10.56 8.81 -25.97
C LYS A 253 10.04 10.20 -25.62
N THR A 254 10.19 11.16 -26.53
CA THR A 254 9.88 12.57 -26.28
C THR A 254 9.21 13.19 -27.51
N MET A 255 8.04 13.81 -27.30
CA MET A 255 7.31 14.57 -28.30
C MET A 255 7.21 16.03 -27.85
N ARG A 256 7.51 16.95 -28.76
CA ARG A 256 7.21 18.37 -28.61
C ARG A 256 5.96 18.71 -29.40
N ILE A 257 5.00 19.32 -28.73
CA ILE A 257 3.70 19.71 -29.29
C ILE A 257 3.67 21.23 -29.40
N ALA A 258 3.41 21.75 -30.60
CA ALA A 258 3.33 23.19 -30.87
C ALA A 258 1.97 23.52 -31.48
N ARG A 259 1.33 24.61 -31.04
CA ARG A 259 0.11 25.12 -31.67
C ARG A 259 0.49 26.00 -32.85
N GLY A 260 -0.10 25.79 -34.01
CA GLY A 260 0.17 26.64 -35.17
C GLY A 260 -0.34 28.08 -34.93
N GLY A 261 0.58 29.04 -34.89
CA GLY A 261 0.31 30.49 -35.02
C GLY A 261 0.09 31.26 -33.72
N GLY A 262 1.16 31.88 -33.22
CA GLY A 262 1.19 32.83 -32.09
C GLY A 262 2.57 32.90 -31.44
#